data_AF-A0A776KK83-F1
#
_entry.id   AF-A0A776KK83-F1
#
_cell.length_a   1.000
_cell.length_b   1.000
_cell.length_c   1.000
_cell.angle_alpha   90.00
_cell.angle_beta   90.00
_cell.angle_gamma   90.00
#
_symmetry.space_group_name_H-M   'P 1'
#
loop_
_entity.id
_entity.type
_entity.pdbx_description
1 polymer ?
#
loop_
_entity_poly.entity_id
_entity_poly.type
_entity_poly.pdbx_seq_one_letter_code
_entity_poly.pdbx_strand_id
1 'polypeptide(L)'
;IQKLSDDAATANADPADMAAQVALITSRINDLTASVILMHAPKGVAVASGEHLQLAAVKNLQINAGNNADIGVVKNMFIGVGRALSVFVRKAGIKLIANKGAVSVQAQHDLMELLAKKSIEIVSTEDEIRISAKKKITINGGGSYIRIEGSGIEPGTPGDYNVKAVHYGRMGKAHEPVELQMLAEKVDEPPVKFFFS
;
A
#
# COMPACT_ATOMS: atom_id res chain seq x y z
N ILE A 1 -16.81 6.85 13.18
CA ILE A 1 -16.49 6.76 11.74
C ILE A 1 -16.07 8.13 11.20
N GLN A 2 -16.89 9.19 11.34
CA GLN A 2 -16.49 10.56 10.96
C GLN A 2 -15.10 10.96 11.48
N LYS A 3 -14.87 10.87 12.80
CA LYS A 3 -13.55 11.15 13.39
C LYS A 3 -12.40 10.32 12.79
N LEU A 4 -12.65 9.07 12.40
CA LEU A 4 -11.63 8.21 11.79
C LEU A 4 -11.32 8.65 10.35
N SER A 5 -12.34 9.09 9.61
CA SER A 5 -12.18 9.68 8.29
C SER A 5 -11.43 11.03 8.36
N ASP A 6 -11.72 11.85 9.36
CA ASP A 6 -11.03 13.13 9.59
C ASP A 6 -9.56 12.89 9.97
N ASP A 7 -9.29 11.89 10.82
CA ASP A 7 -7.92 11.47 11.17
C ASP A 7 -7.16 10.97 9.93
N ALA A 8 -7.82 10.24 9.02
CA ALA A 8 -7.23 9.78 7.76
C ALA A 8 -6.85 10.95 6.84
N ALA A 9 -7.75 11.93 6.67
CA ALA A 9 -7.47 13.13 5.89
C ALA A 9 -6.29 13.94 6.48
N THR A 10 -6.22 14.03 7.81
CA THR A 10 -5.11 14.71 8.51
C THR A 10 -3.76 14.00 8.30
N ALA A 11 -3.79 12.70 8.01
CA ALA A 11 -2.62 11.89 7.74
C ALA A 11 -2.29 11.76 6.24
N ASN A 12 -2.89 12.59 5.38
CA ASN A 12 -2.76 12.54 3.91
C ASN A 12 -3.23 11.22 3.27
N ALA A 13 -4.11 10.47 3.95
CA ALA A 13 -4.78 9.30 3.38
C ALA A 13 -6.14 9.71 2.78
N ASP A 14 -6.61 9.01 1.74
CA ASP A 14 -7.93 9.28 1.17
C ASP A 14 -9.03 8.99 2.21
N PRO A 15 -9.90 9.97 2.55
CA PRO A 15 -10.98 9.78 3.51
C PRO A 15 -12.12 8.93 2.93
N ALA A 16 -12.96 8.41 3.82
CA ALA A 16 -14.19 7.72 3.41
C ALA A 16 -15.20 8.72 2.81
N ASP A 17 -16.02 8.26 1.86
CA ASP A 17 -17.12 9.07 1.30
C ASP A 17 -18.27 9.21 2.31
N MET A 18 -18.09 10.18 3.21
CA MET A 18 -19.03 10.48 4.29
C MET A 18 -20.30 11.18 3.78
N ALA A 19 -20.19 11.95 2.70
CA ALA A 19 -21.32 12.66 2.10
C ALA A 19 -22.37 11.68 1.56
N ALA A 20 -21.94 10.61 0.87
CA ALA A 20 -22.86 9.59 0.40
C ALA A 20 -23.52 8.80 1.55
N GLN A 21 -22.81 8.58 2.67
CA GLN A 21 -23.39 7.91 3.83
C GLN A 21 -24.51 8.74 4.47
N VAL A 22 -24.25 10.04 4.69
CA VAL A 22 -25.24 10.96 5.26
C VAL A 22 -26.45 11.10 4.33
N ALA A 23 -26.22 11.23 3.02
CA ALA A 23 -27.31 11.31 2.05
C ALA A 23 -28.22 10.07 2.10
N LEU A 24 -27.66 8.86 2.19
CA LEU A 24 -28.44 7.63 2.30
C LEU A 24 -29.30 7.62 3.58
N ILE A 25 -28.70 7.93 4.72
CA ILE A 25 -29.37 7.86 6.03
C ILE A 25 -30.48 8.91 6.11
N THR A 26 -30.14 10.18 5.88
CA THR A 26 -31.04 11.31 6.14
C THR A 26 -32.17 11.41 5.12
N SER A 27 -31.94 11.05 3.85
CA SER A 27 -32.94 11.27 2.79
C SER A 27 -33.80 10.04 2.46
N ARG A 28 -33.43 8.83 2.91
CA ARG A 28 -34.12 7.59 2.51
C ARG A 28 -34.41 6.62 3.65
N ILE A 29 -33.53 6.53 4.65
CA ILE A 29 -33.67 5.53 5.73
C ILE A 29 -34.50 6.08 6.90
N ASN A 30 -34.27 7.33 7.32
CA ASN A 30 -34.93 7.90 8.51
C ASN A 30 -36.46 7.89 8.43
N ASP A 31 -37.00 8.23 7.26
CA ASP A 31 -38.45 8.33 7.03
C ASP A 31 -38.98 7.27 6.04
N LEU A 32 -38.12 6.33 5.61
CA LEU A 32 -38.44 5.31 4.58
C LEU A 32 -39.09 5.90 3.31
N THR A 33 -38.70 7.12 2.95
CA THR A 33 -39.25 7.90 1.82
C THR A 33 -38.88 7.33 0.44
N ALA A 34 -38.16 6.22 0.40
CA ALA A 34 -37.81 5.46 -0.79
C ALA A 34 -37.91 3.94 -0.52
N SER A 35 -37.94 3.12 -1.57
CA SER A 35 -37.92 1.65 -1.46
C SER A 35 -36.55 1.18 -0.92
N VAL A 36 -36.45 1.05 0.40
CA VAL A 36 -35.23 0.64 1.11
C VAL A 36 -35.51 -0.53 2.05
N ILE A 37 -34.48 -1.32 2.34
CA ILE A 37 -34.50 -2.36 3.37
C ILE A 37 -33.59 -1.91 4.51
N LEU A 38 -34.13 -1.87 5.73
CA LEU A 38 -33.37 -1.64 6.95
C LEU A 38 -33.43 -2.90 7.82
N MET A 39 -32.26 -3.50 8.08
CA MET A 39 -32.12 -4.62 9.02
C MET A 39 -31.46 -4.11 10.30
N HIS A 40 -32.15 -4.22 11.43
CA HIS A 40 -31.64 -3.83 12.74
C HIS A 40 -31.99 -4.89 13.79
N ALA A 41 -30.97 -5.35 14.53
CA ALA A 41 -31.15 -6.29 15.63
C ALA A 41 -30.13 -6.00 16.75
N PRO A 42 -30.57 -5.55 17.94
CA PRO A 42 -29.66 -5.19 19.04
C PRO A 42 -28.76 -6.33 19.54
N LYS A 43 -29.16 -7.58 19.30
CA LYS A 43 -28.41 -8.79 19.69
C LYS A 43 -27.69 -9.47 18.51
N GLY A 44 -27.69 -8.86 17.33
CA GLY A 44 -26.92 -9.32 16.17
C GLY A 44 -27.74 -9.79 14.96
N VAL A 45 -27.06 -9.88 13.82
CA VAL A 45 -27.56 -10.37 12.52
C VAL A 45 -26.53 -11.35 11.97
N ALA A 46 -26.98 -12.50 11.46
CA ALA A 46 -26.13 -13.46 10.76
C ALA A 46 -26.60 -13.60 9.30
N VAL A 47 -25.68 -13.54 8.36
CA VAL A 47 -25.92 -13.78 6.93
C VAL A 47 -24.95 -14.87 6.48
N ALA A 48 -25.48 -15.99 6.01
CA ALA A 48 -24.70 -17.15 5.59
C ALA A 48 -25.28 -17.76 4.32
N SER A 49 -24.43 -18.40 3.53
CA SER A 49 -24.79 -19.15 2.32
C SER A 49 -23.97 -20.44 2.26
N GLY A 50 -24.58 -21.53 1.79
CA GLY A 50 -23.88 -22.80 1.54
C GLY A 50 -23.06 -22.80 0.26
N GLU A 51 -23.31 -21.83 -0.64
CA GLU A 51 -22.63 -21.69 -1.92
C GLU A 51 -22.06 -20.27 -2.06
N HIS A 52 -22.80 -19.36 -2.69
CA HIS A 52 -22.34 -18.01 -3.00
C HIS A 52 -23.04 -16.95 -2.15
N LEU A 53 -22.29 -15.92 -1.75
CA LEU A 53 -22.80 -14.69 -1.15
C LEU A 53 -22.19 -13.51 -1.90
N GLN A 54 -23.03 -12.70 -2.56
CA GLN A 54 -22.60 -11.53 -3.30
C GLN A 54 -23.21 -10.27 -2.70
N LEU A 55 -22.36 -9.29 -2.40
CA LEU A 55 -22.75 -7.94 -2.00
C LEU A 55 -22.31 -6.97 -3.10
N ALA A 56 -23.26 -6.30 -3.73
CA ALA A 56 -22.99 -5.38 -4.83
C ALA A 56 -23.80 -4.08 -4.66
N ALA A 57 -23.19 -2.96 -5.03
CA ALA A 57 -23.84 -1.65 -5.04
C ALA A 57 -23.36 -0.84 -6.26
N VAL A 58 -24.29 -0.15 -6.94
CA VAL A 58 -23.96 0.67 -8.13
C VAL A 58 -23.14 1.91 -7.77
N LYS A 59 -23.35 2.46 -6.56
CA LYS A 59 -22.62 3.64 -6.08
C LYS A 59 -21.56 3.26 -5.07
N ASN A 60 -21.96 2.95 -3.84
CA ASN A 60 -21.05 2.77 -2.72
C ASN A 60 -21.43 1.52 -1.91
N LEU A 61 -20.41 0.71 -1.55
CA LEU A 61 -20.51 -0.33 -0.53
C LEU A 61 -19.71 0.13 0.70
N GLN A 62 -20.35 0.14 1.87
CA GLN A 62 -19.73 0.61 3.11
C GLN A 62 -19.87 -0.45 4.21
N ILE A 63 -18.77 -0.77 4.88
CA ILE A 63 -18.72 -1.70 6.01
C ILE A 63 -18.09 -0.96 7.18
N ASN A 64 -18.82 -0.88 8.29
CA ASN A 64 -18.38 -0.17 9.48
C ASN A 64 -18.56 -1.05 10.72
N ALA A 65 -17.54 -1.08 11.59
CA ALA A 65 -17.60 -1.78 12.86
C ALA A 65 -17.20 -0.83 14.01
N GLY A 66 -17.89 -0.94 15.15
CA GLY A 66 -17.58 -0.14 16.34
C GLY A 66 -16.36 -0.64 17.13
N ASN A 67 -15.97 -1.89 16.93
CA ASN A 67 -14.83 -2.52 17.60
C ASN A 67 -13.85 -3.13 16.58
N ASN A 68 -14.13 -4.34 16.09
CA ASN A 68 -13.28 -5.07 15.16
C ASN A 68 -14.06 -5.44 13.88
N ALA A 69 -13.33 -5.56 12.78
CA ALA A 69 -13.81 -6.17 11.54
C ALA A 69 -12.78 -7.22 11.11
N ASP A 70 -13.20 -8.48 11.08
CA ASP A 70 -12.36 -9.61 10.73
C ASP A 70 -12.78 -10.17 9.37
N ILE A 71 -11.82 -10.34 8.46
CA ILE A 71 -12.04 -10.91 7.13
C ILE A 71 -11.14 -12.14 7.01
N GLY A 72 -11.74 -13.32 6.99
CA GLY A 72 -11.05 -14.60 6.83
C GLY A 72 -11.37 -15.24 5.48
N VAL A 73 -10.35 -15.63 4.72
CA VAL A 73 -10.49 -16.31 3.43
C VAL A 73 -9.57 -17.53 3.40
N VAL A 74 -10.13 -18.70 3.11
CA VAL A 74 -9.38 -19.99 3.16
C VAL A 74 -8.47 -20.18 1.96
N LYS A 75 -8.88 -19.71 0.79
CA LYS A 75 -8.13 -19.87 -0.46
C LYS A 75 -7.46 -18.57 -0.88
N ASN A 76 -8.19 -17.72 -1.62
CA ASN A 76 -7.62 -16.54 -2.25
C ASN A 76 -8.46 -15.31 -1.93
N MET A 77 -7.81 -14.24 -1.47
CA MET A 77 -8.39 -12.91 -1.36
C MET A 77 -7.86 -12.05 -2.52
N PHE A 78 -8.77 -11.42 -3.26
CA PHE A 78 -8.44 -10.45 -4.29
C PHE A 78 -9.09 -9.11 -3.95
N ILE A 79 -8.31 -8.03 -4.04
CA ILE A 79 -8.79 -6.66 -3.88
C ILE A 79 -8.44 -5.90 -5.16
N GLY A 80 -9.42 -5.71 -6.03
CA GLY A 80 -9.28 -4.90 -7.25
C GLY A 80 -9.88 -3.51 -7.03
N VAL A 81 -9.11 -2.47 -7.28
CA VAL A 81 -9.56 -1.08 -7.13
C VAL A 81 -9.27 -0.30 -8.41
N GLY A 82 -10.28 0.37 -8.95
CA GLY A 82 -10.16 1.06 -10.24
C GLY A 82 -9.47 2.43 -10.17
N ARG A 83 -9.23 3.00 -8.98
CA ARG A 83 -8.64 4.34 -8.85
C ARG A 83 -7.57 4.43 -7.76
N ALA A 84 -7.94 4.21 -6.50
CA ALA A 84 -7.02 4.36 -5.38
C ALA A 84 -7.38 3.43 -4.22
N LEU A 85 -6.38 2.75 -3.66
CA LEU A 85 -6.48 1.99 -2.42
C LEU A 85 -5.78 2.77 -1.30
N SER A 86 -6.54 3.20 -0.30
CA SER A 86 -6.04 3.89 0.89
C SER A 86 -6.21 3.01 2.12
N VAL A 87 -5.12 2.80 2.88
CA VAL A 87 -5.09 2.01 4.11
C VAL A 87 -4.54 2.89 5.23
N PHE A 88 -5.38 3.20 6.22
CA PHE A 88 -5.02 4.08 7.32
C PHE A 88 -5.22 3.40 8.68
N VAL A 89 -4.22 3.53 9.55
CA VAL A 89 -4.29 3.06 10.94
C VAL A 89 -3.87 4.17 11.89
N ARG A 90 -4.75 4.51 12.82
CA ARG A 90 -4.54 5.63 13.75
C ARG A 90 -3.51 5.38 14.85
N LYS A 91 -3.41 4.14 15.37
CA LYS A 91 -2.66 3.86 16.61
C LYS A 91 -1.71 2.65 16.53
N ALA A 92 -2.23 1.47 16.18
CA ALA A 92 -1.50 0.21 16.35
C ALA A 92 -0.54 -0.14 15.19
N GLY A 93 -0.55 0.64 14.10
CA GLY A 93 0.26 0.39 12.91
C GLY A 93 -0.28 -0.69 11.97
N ILE A 94 0.47 -0.96 10.90
CA ILE A 94 0.15 -1.96 9.88
C ILE A 94 1.17 -3.10 9.97
N LYS A 95 0.71 -4.35 9.85
CA LYS A 95 1.56 -5.54 9.72
C LYS A 95 1.17 -6.30 8.46
N LEU A 96 2.13 -6.48 7.54
CA LEU A 96 1.97 -7.25 6.30
C LEU A 96 2.94 -8.44 6.36
N ILE A 97 2.42 -9.66 6.52
CA ILE A 97 3.22 -10.86 6.78
C ILE A 97 2.76 -11.99 5.86
N ALA A 98 3.70 -12.59 5.13
CA ALA A 98 3.50 -13.85 4.42
C ALA A 98 4.23 -14.97 5.18
N ASN A 99 3.49 -15.98 5.65
CA ASN A 99 4.08 -17.15 6.34
C ASN A 99 4.91 -18.02 5.37
N LYS A 100 4.47 -18.08 4.11
CA LYS A 100 5.16 -18.75 3.00
C LYS A 100 4.91 -17.96 1.72
N GLY A 101 5.83 -18.08 0.78
CA GLY A 101 5.76 -17.38 -0.50
C GLY A 101 6.34 -15.96 -0.46
N ALA A 102 6.57 -15.39 -1.63
CA ALA A 102 7.18 -14.08 -1.77
C ALA A 102 6.17 -12.95 -1.55
N VAL A 103 6.65 -11.84 -0.98
CA VAL A 103 5.93 -10.56 -0.96
C VAL A 103 6.47 -9.70 -2.10
N SER A 104 5.59 -9.19 -2.95
CA SER A 104 5.93 -8.24 -4.00
C SER A 104 5.14 -6.96 -3.80
N VAL A 105 5.84 -5.82 -3.83
CA VAL A 105 5.26 -4.48 -3.82
C VAL A 105 5.86 -3.74 -5.00
N GLN A 106 5.03 -3.11 -5.82
CA GLN A 106 5.46 -2.46 -7.06
C GLN A 106 4.66 -1.19 -7.29
N ALA A 107 5.35 -0.12 -7.70
CA ALA A 107 4.75 1.04 -8.35
C ALA A 107 5.17 0.97 -9.83
N GLN A 108 4.31 0.43 -10.69
CA GLN A 108 4.71 0.05 -12.04
C GLN A 108 4.93 1.24 -12.98
N HIS A 109 4.27 2.36 -12.69
CA HIS A 109 4.27 3.56 -13.53
C HIS A 109 4.45 4.86 -12.74
N ASP A 110 4.77 4.77 -11.44
CA ASP A 110 4.88 5.95 -10.56
C ASP A 110 5.88 5.70 -9.43
N LEU A 111 6.02 6.68 -8.54
CA LEU A 111 6.90 6.66 -7.38
C LEU A 111 6.48 5.61 -6.35
N MET A 112 7.47 4.84 -5.88
CA MET A 112 7.37 4.12 -4.62
C MET A 112 8.11 4.91 -3.53
N GLU A 113 7.41 5.25 -2.46
CA GLU A 113 7.96 5.99 -1.33
C GLU A 113 7.79 5.22 -0.02
N LEU A 114 8.85 5.18 0.79
CA LEU A 114 8.87 4.58 2.13
C LEU A 114 9.41 5.64 3.10
N LEU A 115 8.55 6.16 3.98
CA LEU A 115 8.89 7.19 4.95
C LEU A 115 8.64 6.71 6.38
N ALA A 116 9.59 6.97 7.27
CA ALA A 116 9.46 6.72 8.69
C ALA A 116 10.05 7.89 9.49
N LYS A 117 9.34 8.30 10.56
CA LYS A 117 9.85 9.32 11.49
C LYS A 117 11.06 8.83 12.32
N LYS A 118 11.17 7.52 12.50
CA LYS A 118 12.27 6.87 13.24
C LYS A 118 13.23 6.22 12.24
N SER A 119 13.40 4.90 12.30
CA SER A 119 14.27 4.13 11.42
C SER A 119 13.47 3.39 10.35
N ILE A 120 14.17 3.07 9.26
CA ILE A 120 13.79 2.04 8.29
C ILE A 120 14.85 0.95 8.39
N GLU A 121 14.43 -0.30 8.56
CA GLU A 121 15.31 -1.47 8.65
C GLU A 121 15.01 -2.41 7.48
N ILE A 122 16.05 -2.77 6.72
CA ILE A 122 15.98 -3.74 5.62
C ILE A 122 16.98 -4.84 5.95
N VAL A 123 16.48 -6.05 6.20
CA VAL A 123 17.28 -7.18 6.68
C VAL A 123 16.95 -8.42 5.85
N SER A 124 17.99 -9.05 5.29
CA SER A 124 17.93 -10.42 4.79
C SER A 124 18.67 -11.31 5.78
N THR A 125 18.04 -12.39 6.24
CA THR A 125 18.60 -13.25 7.31
C THR A 125 19.45 -14.39 6.78
N GLU A 126 19.19 -14.84 5.54
CA GLU A 126 19.79 -16.04 4.96
C GLU A 126 20.46 -15.79 3.61
N ASP A 127 20.20 -14.65 2.97
CA ASP A 127 20.63 -14.37 1.61
C ASP A 127 21.00 -12.87 1.46
N GLU A 128 20.84 -12.30 0.27
CA GLU A 128 21.27 -10.94 -0.06
C GLU A 128 20.18 -9.85 0.03
N ILE A 129 20.64 -8.59 0.01
CA ILE A 129 19.83 -7.41 -0.28
C ILE A 129 20.31 -6.83 -1.62
N ARG A 130 19.47 -6.88 -2.65
CA ARG A 130 19.76 -6.27 -3.96
C ARG A 130 19.07 -4.92 -4.11
N ILE A 131 19.89 -3.88 -4.29
CA ILE A 131 19.43 -2.53 -4.64
C ILE A 131 19.97 -2.21 -6.02
N SER A 132 19.08 -2.06 -6.99
CA SER A 132 19.44 -1.82 -8.38
C SER A 132 18.65 -0.65 -8.94
N ALA A 133 19.31 0.22 -9.69
CA ALA A 133 18.67 1.34 -10.35
C ALA A 133 19.23 1.52 -11.76
N LYS A 134 18.36 1.86 -12.72
CA LYS A 134 18.76 2.10 -14.12
C LYS A 134 19.65 3.35 -14.28
N LYS A 135 19.40 4.38 -13.46
CA LYS A 135 20.05 5.70 -13.60
C LYS A 135 21.05 5.96 -12.49
N LYS A 136 20.61 5.90 -11.24
CA LYS A 136 21.41 6.34 -10.08
C LYS A 136 20.89 5.74 -8.78
N ILE A 137 21.82 5.38 -7.90
CA ILE A 137 21.58 5.11 -6.47
C ILE A 137 22.27 6.21 -5.66
N THR A 138 21.54 6.80 -4.70
CA THR A 138 22.09 7.77 -3.76
C THR A 138 21.76 7.31 -2.34
N ILE A 139 22.79 7.15 -1.52
CA ILE A 139 22.65 6.88 -0.08
C ILE A 139 23.19 8.11 0.65
N ASN A 140 22.40 8.76 1.50
CA ASN A 140 22.78 10.00 2.19
C ASN A 140 22.51 9.91 3.69
N GLY A 141 23.36 10.54 4.50
CA GLY A 141 23.12 10.75 5.92
C GLY A 141 24.03 11.84 6.50
N GLY A 142 23.45 12.78 7.25
CA GLY A 142 24.22 13.82 7.97
C GLY A 142 25.11 14.70 7.08
N GLY A 143 24.75 14.88 5.80
CA GLY A 143 25.56 15.62 4.81
C GLY A 143 26.61 14.77 4.06
N SER A 144 26.85 13.53 4.50
CA SER A 144 27.66 12.56 3.75
C SER A 144 26.80 11.77 2.77
N TYR A 145 27.41 11.26 1.69
CA TYR A 145 26.72 10.41 0.72
C TYR A 145 27.63 9.45 -0.03
N ILE A 146 27.00 8.45 -0.64
CA ILE A 146 27.58 7.62 -1.70
C ILE A 146 26.62 7.69 -2.89
N ARG A 147 27.16 8.04 -4.07
CA ARG A 147 26.44 8.05 -5.34
C ARG A 147 27.00 6.98 -6.27
N ILE A 148 26.13 6.20 -6.86
CA ILE A 148 26.47 5.17 -7.86
C ILE A 148 25.66 5.48 -9.12
N GLU A 149 26.34 5.75 -10.22
CA GLU A 149 25.72 6.05 -11.52
C GLU A 149 26.64 5.63 -12.67
N GLY A 150 26.21 5.79 -13.93
CA GLY A 150 26.97 5.32 -15.09
C GLY A 150 28.37 5.94 -15.25
N SER A 151 28.64 7.08 -14.62
CA SER A 151 29.95 7.74 -14.61
C SER A 151 30.93 7.16 -13.59
N GLY A 152 30.44 6.46 -12.55
CA GLY A 152 31.28 5.88 -11.50
C GLY A 152 30.62 5.83 -10.12
N ILE A 153 31.47 5.69 -9.10
CA ILE A 153 31.11 5.68 -7.67
C ILE A 153 31.75 6.89 -7.00
N GLU A 154 30.93 7.74 -6.38
CA GLU A 154 31.35 8.99 -5.73
C GLU A 154 30.97 8.96 -4.24
N PRO A 155 31.93 8.71 -3.33
CA PRO A 155 31.77 8.98 -1.90
C PRO A 155 32.08 10.45 -1.60
N GLY A 156 31.19 11.14 -0.87
CA GLY A 156 31.37 12.53 -0.44
C GLY A 156 31.09 12.71 1.04
N THR A 157 31.93 13.45 1.75
CA THR A 157 31.77 13.77 3.17
C THR A 157 32.38 15.14 3.49
N PRO A 158 31.77 15.95 4.39
CA PRO A 158 32.38 17.18 4.90
C PRO A 158 33.45 16.93 5.97
N GLY A 159 33.55 15.70 6.49
CA GLY A 159 34.53 15.32 7.51
C GLY A 159 35.53 14.29 7.01
N ASP A 160 36.17 13.58 7.94
CA ASP A 160 37.16 12.55 7.60
C ASP A 160 36.53 11.34 6.90
N TYR A 161 37.22 10.81 5.87
CA TYR A 161 36.90 9.54 5.25
C TYR A 161 37.83 8.44 5.78
N ASN A 162 37.39 7.79 6.85
CA ASN A 162 38.18 6.77 7.54
C ASN A 162 37.93 5.37 6.97
N VAL A 163 38.98 4.72 6.47
CA VAL A 163 38.93 3.34 5.96
C VAL A 163 39.74 2.43 6.88
N LYS A 164 39.09 1.41 7.47
CA LYS A 164 39.76 0.37 8.27
C LYS A 164 39.70 -0.95 7.50
N ALA A 165 40.85 -1.40 6.98
CA ALA A 165 40.94 -2.61 6.18
C ALA A 165 42.26 -3.35 6.43
N VAL A 166 42.21 -4.69 6.35
CA VAL A 166 43.42 -5.54 6.34
C VAL A 166 44.21 -5.36 5.04
N HIS A 167 43.52 -5.14 3.92
CA HIS A 167 44.11 -4.84 2.62
C HIS A 167 43.27 -3.79 1.88
N TYR A 168 43.92 -2.82 1.26
CA TYR A 168 43.29 -1.84 0.38
C TYR A 168 44.07 -1.78 -0.93
N GLY A 169 43.48 -2.31 -2.00
CA GLY A 169 44.11 -2.45 -3.31
C GLY A 169 43.25 -1.83 -4.40
N ARG A 170 43.90 -1.23 -5.40
CA ARG A 170 43.24 -0.72 -6.60
C ARG A 170 43.35 -1.76 -7.72
N MET A 171 42.20 -2.26 -8.18
CA MET A 171 42.11 -3.20 -9.31
C MET A 171 41.77 -2.49 -10.62
N GLY A 172 41.84 -3.22 -11.73
CA GLY A 172 41.34 -2.75 -13.03
C GLY A 172 39.83 -2.52 -13.01
N LYS A 173 39.30 -1.88 -14.07
CA LYS A 173 37.86 -1.65 -14.20
C LYS A 173 37.09 -2.97 -14.24
N ALA A 174 35.91 -2.98 -13.63
CA ALA A 174 34.92 -4.06 -13.74
C ALA A 174 33.62 -3.51 -14.32
N HIS A 175 32.77 -4.38 -14.87
CA HIS A 175 31.45 -4.02 -15.39
C HIS A 175 30.51 -5.21 -15.22
N GLU A 176 29.38 -4.96 -14.57
CA GLU A 176 28.30 -5.93 -14.39
C GLU A 176 26.99 -5.28 -14.86
N PRO A 177 26.29 -5.86 -15.85
CA PRO A 177 25.05 -5.28 -16.36
C PRO A 177 23.93 -5.38 -15.31
N VAL A 178 23.18 -4.30 -15.13
CA VAL A 178 22.01 -4.29 -14.26
C VAL A 178 20.83 -4.96 -14.98
N GLU A 179 20.51 -6.19 -14.61
CA GLU A 179 19.27 -6.84 -15.03
C GLU A 179 18.09 -6.36 -14.18
N LEU A 180 17.22 -5.54 -14.78
CA LEU A 180 15.98 -5.08 -14.17
C LEU A 180 14.82 -5.94 -14.69
N GLN A 181 13.95 -6.37 -13.79
CA GLN A 181 12.67 -6.97 -14.19
C GLN A 181 11.83 -5.94 -14.96
N MET A 182 11.25 -6.37 -16.07
CA MET A 182 10.29 -5.54 -16.81
C MET A 182 9.02 -5.39 -15.98
N LEU A 183 8.64 -4.14 -15.71
CA LEU A 183 7.32 -3.82 -15.19
C LEU A 183 6.29 -3.98 -16.33
N ALA A 184 5.06 -4.35 -15.99
CA ALA A 184 4.00 -4.47 -16.98
C ALA A 184 3.82 -3.16 -17.76
N GLU A 185 3.41 -3.25 -19.02
CA GLU A 185 3.14 -2.08 -19.85
C GLU A 185 1.85 -1.38 -19.39
N LYS A 186 1.78 -0.06 -19.56
CA LYS A 186 0.62 0.72 -19.14
C LYS A 186 -0.60 0.26 -19.93
N VAL A 187 -1.61 -0.25 -19.23
CA VAL A 187 -2.91 -0.57 -19.83
C VAL A 187 -3.78 0.69 -19.79
N ASP A 188 -4.29 1.13 -20.94
CA ASP A 188 -5.28 2.21 -21.01
C ASP A 188 -6.57 1.78 -20.31
N GLU A 189 -7.15 2.64 -19.46
CA GLU A 189 -8.37 2.33 -18.71
C GLU A 189 -9.56 2.09 -19.65
N PRO A 190 -10.15 0.88 -19.70
CA PRO A 190 -11.43 0.69 -20.37
C PRO A 190 -12.57 1.25 -19.49
N PRO A 191 -13.69 1.70 -20.07
CA PRO A 191 -14.84 2.13 -19.30
C PRO A 191 -15.41 0.96 -18.48
N VAL A 192 -15.43 1.10 -17.16
CA VAL A 192 -16.03 0.11 -16.25
C VAL A 192 -17.55 0.17 -16.41
N LYS A 193 -18.13 -0.77 -17.17
CA LYS A 193 -19.57 -1.01 -17.23
C LYS A 193 -19.90 -2.26 -16.41
N PHE A 194 -20.50 -2.09 -15.24
CA PHE A 194 -21.18 -3.18 -14.56
C PHE A 194 -22.53 -3.41 -15.25
N PHE A 195 -22.67 -4.52 -15.97
CA PHE A 195 -23.96 -4.99 -16.44
C PHE A 195 -24.59 -5.83 -15.33
N PHE A 196 -25.76 -5.39 -14.86
CA PHE A 196 -26.70 -6.28 -14.18
C PHE A 196 -27.78 -6.58 -15.22
N SER A 197 -27.81 -7.81 -15.73
CA SER A 197 -28.96 -8.32 -16.49
C SER A 197 -30.08 -8.69 -15.54
#